data_AF-A0A8S1UJH8-F1
#
_entry.id   AF-A0A8S1UJH8-F1
#
_cell.length_a   1.000
_cell.length_b   1.000
_cell.length_c   1.000
_cell.angle_alpha   90.00
_cell.angle_beta   90.00
_cell.angle_gamma   90.00
#
_symmetry.space_group_name_H-M   'P 1'
#
loop_
_entity.id
_entity.type
_entity.pdbx_description
1 polymer ?
#
loop_
_entity_poly.entity_id
_entity_poly.type
_entity_poly.pdbx_seq_one_letter_code
_entity_poly.pdbx_strand_id
1 'polypeptide(L)'
;MFTTQQTKQYQKYSVILVFSLYFIILYLRYKIYINSLGFRMQFMKSHFQTQQLNIVYKRKILNKLKKRFKMGAHKSLRMKKRLIKANKQNRPLPNWFRYRTDNTIRYNSKRRHWRRTKLNIN
;
A
#
# COMPACT_ATOMS: atom_id res chain seq x y z
N MET A 1 29.57 -56.75 52.56
CA MET A 1 28.88 -55.78 53.44
C MET A 1 29.52 -54.42 53.21
N PHE A 2 28.88 -53.52 52.47
CA PHE A 2 29.46 -52.18 52.21
C PHE A 2 29.42 -51.34 53.50
N THR A 3 30.50 -50.61 53.80
CA THR A 3 30.67 -49.88 55.05
C THR A 3 29.81 -48.60 55.07
N THR A 4 29.27 -48.25 56.24
CA THR A 4 28.33 -47.14 56.45
C THR A 4 28.89 -45.74 56.12
N GLN A 5 30.21 -45.61 55.97
CA GLN A 5 30.86 -44.36 55.53
C GLN A 5 30.77 -44.13 54.03
N GLN A 6 30.90 -45.20 53.23
CA GLN A 6 30.76 -45.12 51.77
C GLN A 6 29.33 -44.71 51.38
N THR A 7 28.31 -45.28 52.03
CA THR A 7 26.90 -44.94 51.75
C THR A 7 26.54 -43.49 52.07
N LYS A 8 27.04 -42.92 53.18
CA LYS A 8 26.88 -41.49 53.52
C LYS A 8 27.57 -40.57 52.51
N GLN A 9 28.74 -40.96 52.00
CA GLN A 9 29.45 -40.24 50.95
C GLN A 9 28.67 -40.27 49.62
N TYR A 10 28.14 -41.44 49.21
CA TYR A 10 27.27 -41.55 48.03
C TYR A 10 25.96 -40.75 48.18
N GLN A 11 25.34 -40.72 49.37
CA GLN A 11 24.17 -39.90 49.65
C GLN A 11 24.47 -38.39 49.60
N LYS A 12 25.67 -37.96 50.02
CA LYS A 12 26.09 -36.56 49.91
C LYS A 12 26.30 -36.13 48.45
N TYR A 13 26.95 -36.99 47.64
CA TYR A 13 27.16 -36.69 46.21
C TYR A 13 25.86 -36.72 45.41
N SER A 14 24.92 -37.63 45.71
CA SER A 14 23.63 -37.67 45.01
C SER A 14 22.81 -36.40 45.25
N VAL A 15 22.80 -35.89 46.48
CA VAL A 15 22.12 -34.65 46.85
C VAL A 15 22.74 -33.44 46.11
N ILE A 16 24.08 -33.33 46.09
CA ILE A 16 24.79 -32.25 45.37
C ILE A 16 24.51 -32.30 43.86
N LEU A 17 24.47 -33.49 43.26
CA LEU A 17 24.16 -33.66 41.84
C LEU A 17 22.73 -33.25 41.51
N VAL A 18 21.75 -33.60 42.35
CA VAL A 18 20.34 -33.19 42.16
C VAL A 18 20.19 -31.67 42.27
N PHE A 19 20.85 -31.03 43.24
CA PHE A 19 20.85 -29.57 43.35
C PHE A 19 21.52 -28.89 42.15
N SER A 20 22.68 -29.39 41.71
CA SER A 20 23.38 -28.87 40.53
C SER A 20 22.54 -28.98 39.25
N LEU A 21 21.90 -30.14 39.02
CA LEU A 21 20.99 -30.35 37.89
C LEU A 21 19.76 -29.43 37.95
N TYR A 22 19.20 -29.19 39.15
CA TYR A 22 18.10 -28.24 39.33
C TYR A 22 18.49 -26.81 38.91
N PHE A 23 19.67 -26.32 39.32
CA PHE A 23 20.17 -25.00 38.92
C PHE A 23 20.43 -24.91 37.41
N ILE A 24 20.96 -25.98 36.80
CA ILE A 24 21.16 -26.06 35.33
C ILE A 24 19.82 -25.98 34.60
N ILE A 25 18.80 -26.73 35.02
CA ILE A 25 17.46 -26.71 34.42
C ILE A 25 16.81 -25.33 34.57
N LEU A 26 16.92 -24.71 35.76
CA LEU A 26 16.41 -23.36 36.01
C LEU A 26 17.07 -22.33 35.08
N TYR A 27 18.39 -22.39 34.92
CA TYR A 27 19.15 -21.52 34.03
C TYR A 27 18.78 -21.71 32.56
N LEU A 28 18.67 -22.96 32.10
CA LEU A 28 18.23 -23.28 30.73
C LEU A 28 16.82 -22.75 30.47
N ARG A 29 15.90 -22.92 31.42
CA ARG A 29 14.52 -22.42 31.32
C ARG A 29 14.48 -20.89 31.28
N TYR A 30 15.27 -20.21 32.11
CA TYR A 30 15.40 -18.75 32.10
C TYR A 30 15.98 -18.25 30.76
N LYS A 31 17.01 -18.91 30.23
CA LYS A 31 17.63 -18.57 28.95
C LYS A 31 16.66 -18.76 27.77
N ILE A 32 15.86 -19.83 27.77
CA ILE A 32 14.79 -20.05 26.78
C ILE A 32 13.71 -18.96 26.90
N TYR A 33 13.32 -18.58 28.12
CA TYR A 33 12.34 -17.52 28.34
C TYR A 33 12.83 -16.17 27.80
N ILE A 34 14.06 -15.76 28.11
CA ILE A 34 14.64 -14.51 27.61
C ILE A 34 14.80 -14.52 26.09
N ASN A 35 15.28 -15.62 25.51
CA ASN A 35 15.42 -15.74 24.05
C ASN A 35 14.07 -15.70 23.33
N SER A 36 13.05 -16.40 23.87
CA SER A 36 11.69 -16.39 23.29
C SER A 36 11.01 -15.02 23.45
N LEU A 37 11.27 -14.30 24.54
CA LEU A 37 10.79 -12.93 24.75
C LEU A 37 11.47 -11.94 23.79
N GLY A 38 12.78 -12.06 23.59
CA GLY A 38 13.54 -11.28 22.60
C GLY A 38 13.01 -11.49 21.18
N PHE A 39 12.81 -12.75 20.79
CA PHE A 39 12.22 -13.10 19.50
C PHE A 39 10.80 -12.52 19.33
N ARG A 40 9.95 -12.65 20.36
CA ARG A 40 8.59 -12.09 20.37
C ARG A 40 8.59 -10.58 20.22
N MET A 41 9.50 -9.88 20.91
CA MET A 41 9.63 -8.42 20.81
C MET A 41 10.12 -7.98 19.42
N GLN A 42 11.05 -8.71 18.82
CA GLN A 42 11.51 -8.44 17.45
C GLN A 42 10.42 -8.69 16.41
N PHE A 43 9.65 -9.77 16.57
CA PHE A 43 8.49 -10.07 15.73
C PHE A 43 7.38 -8.99 15.87
N MET A 44 7.08 -8.54 17.08
CA MET A 44 6.09 -7.48 17.30
C MET A 44 6.53 -6.14 16.68
N LYS A 45 7.83 -5.79 16.77
CA LYS A 45 8.39 -4.59 16.13
C LYS A 45 8.33 -4.66 14.60
N SER A 46 8.69 -5.80 13.99
CA SER A 46 8.65 -5.98 12.53
C SER A 46 7.21 -6.00 12.00
N HIS A 47 6.28 -6.64 12.71
CA HIS A 47 4.86 -6.59 12.38
C HIS A 47 4.32 -5.16 12.47
N PHE A 48 4.64 -4.40 13.51
CA PHE A 48 4.21 -3.00 13.61
C PHE A 48 4.79 -2.13 12.48
N GLN A 49 6.08 -2.29 12.14
CA GLN A 49 6.71 -1.56 11.03
C GLN A 49 6.04 -1.87 9.68
N THR A 50 5.76 -3.14 9.39
CA THR A 50 5.09 -3.54 8.13
C THR A 50 3.66 -3.00 8.07
N GLN A 51 2.92 -2.99 9.18
CA GLN A 51 1.60 -2.38 9.27
C GLN A 51 1.65 -0.85 9.01
N GLN A 52 2.62 -0.14 9.60
CA GLN A 52 2.80 1.30 9.36
C GLN A 52 3.17 1.61 7.91
N LEU A 53 4.09 0.84 7.31
CA LEU A 53 4.47 0.99 5.90
C LEU A 53 3.27 0.76 4.97
N ASN A 54 2.44 -0.24 5.25
CA ASN A 54 1.21 -0.50 4.50
C ASN A 54 0.20 0.67 4.60
N ILE A 55 0.05 1.27 5.78
CA ILE A 55 -0.81 2.45 5.98
C ILE A 55 -0.29 3.65 5.18
N VAL A 56 1.01 3.92 5.25
CA VAL A 56 1.65 5.03 4.51
C VAL A 56 1.53 4.83 3.00
N TYR A 57 1.80 3.61 2.52
CA TYR A 57 1.68 3.28 1.10
C TYR A 57 0.23 3.42 0.60
N LYS A 58 -0.74 2.91 1.36
CA LYS A 58 -2.17 3.06 1.07
C LYS A 58 -2.60 4.53 1.03
N ARG A 59 -2.15 5.35 2.00
CA ARG A 59 -2.41 6.80 2.01
C ARG A 59 -1.81 7.50 0.79
N LYS A 60 -0.58 7.15 0.39
CA LYS A 60 0.07 7.71 -0.80
C LYS A 60 -0.69 7.39 -2.09
N ILE A 61 -1.15 6.15 -2.25
CA ILE A 61 -2.00 5.74 -3.38
C ILE A 61 -3.31 6.50 -3.38
N LEU A 62 -4.01 6.54 -2.23
CA LEU A 62 -5.29 7.24 -2.10
C LEU A 62 -5.18 8.73 -2.44
N ASN A 63 -4.12 9.40 -1.98
CA ASN A 63 -3.88 10.80 -2.31
C ASN A 63 -3.57 11.00 -3.80
N LYS A 64 -2.81 10.09 -4.41
CA LYS A 64 -2.55 10.11 -5.86
C LYS A 64 -3.83 9.92 -6.67
N LEU A 65 -4.72 9.02 -6.25
CA LEU A 65 -6.03 8.81 -6.87
C LEU A 65 -6.94 10.03 -6.65
N LYS A 66 -7.02 10.56 -5.44
CA LYS A 66 -7.83 11.76 -5.11
C LYS A 66 -7.38 12.99 -5.90
N LYS A 67 -6.07 13.17 -6.13
CA LYS A 67 -5.53 14.24 -6.99
C LYS A 67 -5.90 14.04 -8.46
N ARG A 68 -5.88 12.80 -8.96
CA ARG A 68 -6.30 12.45 -10.33
C ARG A 68 -7.80 12.67 -10.54
N PHE A 69 -8.61 12.35 -9.54
CA PHE A 69 -10.06 12.58 -9.53
C PHE A 69 -10.43 13.84 -8.75
N LYS A 70 -9.70 14.94 -8.95
CA LYS A 70 -10.19 16.26 -8.51
C LYS A 70 -11.51 16.50 -9.25
N MET A 71 -12.62 16.27 -8.55
CA MET A 71 -13.95 16.29 -9.16
C MET A 71 -14.13 17.65 -9.84
N GLY A 72 -14.31 17.63 -11.16
CA GLY A 72 -14.70 18.82 -11.89
C GLY A 72 -16.08 19.30 -11.40
N ALA A 73 -16.45 20.54 -11.75
CA ALA A 73 -17.75 21.08 -11.36
C ALA A 73 -18.91 20.11 -11.69
N HIS A 74 -19.86 19.99 -10.77
CA HIS A 74 -21.10 19.22 -10.97
C HIS A 74 -21.91 19.85 -12.11
N LYS A 75 -22.08 19.12 -13.21
CA LYS A 75 -22.79 19.57 -14.42
C LYS A 75 -23.98 18.66 -14.70
N SER A 76 -25.11 19.23 -15.10
CA SER A 76 -26.28 18.48 -15.56
C SER A 76 -25.97 17.66 -16.82
N LEU A 77 -26.77 16.62 -17.08
CA LEU A 77 -26.61 15.78 -18.27
C LEU A 77 -26.76 16.59 -19.57
N ARG A 78 -27.69 17.55 -19.60
CA ARG A 78 -27.90 18.46 -20.75
C ARG A 78 -26.64 19.27 -21.05
N MET A 79 -26.02 19.84 -20.03
CA MET A 79 -24.76 20.60 -20.14
C MET A 79 -23.64 19.69 -20.66
N LYS A 80 -23.48 18.49 -20.09
CA LYS A 80 -22.48 17.51 -20.56
C LYS A 80 -22.66 17.15 -22.04
N LYS A 81 -23.89 16.88 -22.48
CA LYS A 81 -24.21 16.59 -23.90
C LYS A 81 -23.83 17.75 -24.81
N ARG A 82 -24.14 18.99 -24.44
CA ARG A 82 -23.75 20.20 -25.21
C ARG A 82 -22.23 20.34 -25.32
N LEU A 83 -21.50 20.17 -24.22
CA LEU A 83 -20.03 20.23 -24.20
C LEU A 83 -19.39 19.13 -25.07
N ILE A 84 -19.90 17.91 -24.99
CA ILE A 84 -19.43 16.79 -25.82
C ILE A 84 -19.69 17.08 -27.29
N LYS A 85 -20.87 17.58 -27.66
CA LYS A 85 -21.20 17.95 -29.04
C LYS A 85 -20.27 19.04 -29.56
N ALA A 86 -20.06 20.11 -28.77
CA ALA A 86 -19.15 21.19 -29.13
C ALA A 86 -17.70 20.69 -29.32
N ASN A 87 -17.25 19.73 -28.50
CA ASN A 87 -15.94 19.11 -28.66
C ASN A 87 -15.86 18.29 -29.96
N LYS A 88 -16.87 17.46 -30.25
CA LYS A 88 -16.94 16.64 -31.47
C LYS A 88 -16.99 17.49 -32.75
N GLN A 89 -17.66 18.64 -32.72
CA GLN A 89 -17.73 19.57 -33.86
C GLN A 89 -16.40 20.28 -34.12
N ASN A 90 -15.54 20.40 -33.10
CA ASN A 90 -14.26 21.12 -33.17
C ASN A 90 -13.12 20.32 -33.84
N ARG A 91 -13.48 19.47 -34.82
CA ARG A 91 -12.55 18.63 -35.58
C ARG A 91 -12.16 19.30 -36.91
N PRO A 92 -10.95 19.03 -37.45
CA PRO A 92 -10.58 19.47 -38.79
C PRO A 92 -11.46 18.79 -39.85
N LEU A 93 -11.50 19.39 -41.04
CA LEU A 93 -12.16 18.81 -42.21
C LEU A 93 -11.40 17.54 -42.63
N PRO A 94 -12.09 16.43 -42.94
CA PRO A 94 -11.43 15.22 -43.44
C PRO A 94 -10.71 15.46 -44.77
N ASN A 95 -9.53 14.85 -44.96
CA ASN A 95 -8.72 15.09 -46.15
C ASN A 95 -9.43 14.66 -47.44
N TRP A 96 -10.06 13.49 -47.46
CA TRP A 96 -10.78 12.99 -48.63
C TRP A 96 -11.89 13.93 -49.11
N PHE A 97 -12.49 14.70 -48.19
CA PHE A 97 -13.55 15.64 -48.53
C PHE A 97 -13.02 16.78 -49.41
N ARG A 98 -11.74 17.15 -49.24
CA ARG A 98 -11.07 18.17 -50.06
C ARG A 98 -10.91 17.75 -51.51
N TYR A 99 -10.93 16.44 -51.79
CA TYR A 99 -10.75 15.87 -53.12
C TYR A 99 -12.07 15.54 -53.83
N ARG A 100 -13.23 15.88 -53.23
CA ARG A 100 -14.51 15.78 -53.95
C ARG A 100 -14.58 16.81 -55.08
N THR A 101 -15.13 16.41 -56.22
CA THR A 101 -15.44 17.30 -57.34
C THR A 101 -16.42 18.39 -56.90
N ASP A 102 -16.28 19.58 -57.49
CA ASP A 102 -17.09 20.77 -57.19
C ASP A 102 -17.11 21.22 -55.72
N ASN A 103 -16.11 20.82 -54.93
CA ASN A 103 -15.99 21.25 -53.54
C ASN A 103 -15.19 22.55 -53.40
N THR A 104 -15.84 23.60 -52.92
CA THR A 104 -15.22 24.90 -52.59
C THR A 104 -14.67 24.96 -51.15
N ILE A 105 -15.03 24.02 -50.28
CA ILE A 105 -14.73 24.04 -48.84
C ILE A 105 -13.34 23.43 -48.58
N ARG A 106 -12.38 24.26 -48.17
CA ARG A 106 -10.99 23.85 -47.88
C ARG A 106 -10.70 23.55 -46.41
N TYR A 107 -11.41 24.20 -45.48
CA TYR A 107 -11.20 24.07 -44.04
C TYR A 107 -12.52 24.22 -43.28
N ASN A 108 -12.53 23.82 -42.00
CA ASN A 108 -13.68 24.02 -41.11
C ASN A 108 -13.69 25.45 -40.56
N SER A 109 -14.46 26.34 -41.19
CA SER A 109 -14.59 27.74 -40.77
C SER A 109 -15.22 27.91 -39.39
N LYS A 110 -15.99 26.92 -38.92
CA LYS A 110 -16.66 26.93 -37.60
C LYS A 110 -15.81 26.29 -36.49
N ARG A 111 -14.54 25.96 -36.78
CA ARG A 111 -13.61 25.45 -35.76
C ARG A 111 -13.32 26.53 -34.71
N ARG A 112 -13.17 26.12 -33.46
CA ARG A 112 -13.11 27.00 -32.29
C ARG A 112 -11.88 26.73 -31.43
N HIS A 113 -11.23 27.78 -30.93
CA HIS A 113 -10.20 27.66 -29.90
C HIS A 113 -10.73 28.16 -28.54
N TRP A 114 -10.58 27.36 -27.48
CA TRP A 114 -11.21 27.64 -26.18
C TRP A 114 -10.67 28.88 -25.46
N ARG A 115 -9.44 29.32 -25.78
CA ARG A 115 -8.90 30.58 -25.26
C ARG A 115 -9.45 31.80 -26.00
N ARG A 116 -9.73 31.70 -27.31
CA ARG A 116 -10.17 32.84 -28.14
C ARG A 116 -11.68 33.07 -28.09
N THR A 117 -12.48 32.00 -28.14
CA THR A 117 -13.95 32.11 -28.19
C THR A 117 -14.59 31.17 -27.18
N LYS A 118 -15.49 31.71 -26.35
CA LYS A 118 -16.18 30.96 -25.29
C LYS A 118 -17.43 30.28 -25.82
N LEU A 119 -17.87 29.26 -25.08
CA LEU A 119 -19.12 28.57 -25.36
C LEU A 119 -20.22 29.33 -24.63
N ASN A 120 -21.14 29.94 -25.36
CA ASN A 120 -22.32 30.61 -24.79
C ASN A 120 -23.35 29.55 -24.39
N ILE A 121 -23.02 28.75 -23.37
CA ILE A 121 -23.87 27.68 -22.86
C ILE A 121 -24.22 28.02 -21.42
N ASN A 122 -25.43 28.58 -21.26
CA ASN A 122 -26.14 28.65 -19.99
C ASN A 122 -27.03 27.40 -19.84
#